data_AF-A0A061BKY0-F1
#
_entry.id   AF-A0A061BKY0-F1
#
_cell.length_a   1.000
_cell.length_b   1.000
_cell.length_c   1.000
_cell.angle_alpha   90.00
_cell.angle_beta   90.00
_cell.angle_gamma   90.00
#
_symmetry.space_group_name_H-M   'P 1'
#
loop_
_entity.id
_entity.type
_entity.pdbx_description
1 polymer ?
#
loop_
_entity_poly.entity_id
_entity_poly.type
_entity_poly.pdbx_seq_one_letter_code
_entity_poly.pdbx_strand_id
1 'polypeptide(L)'
;SYGELKVYYLFTPSHSALKKGHSDGSLGSLVCLSREAVVCGPYLRPISQSIYETFSSKHADKYLSWIVYLTATFYDLLKKLYDECNSKCGARGSNCHVKACIKGCPTTTIAQDPPRYHDAKCKSIVKCNATLPTLAKYGFVLGDPERLNGDRPSHTKRTCRDFCNVFAEAFEKDSHLVKFFKAIDNFMFAIRAPFLWMTVALWSLSLFYLICVMVGRLDVLHIRSHLRIPSSHKITPQSLLAAAQVGRLAKISYLQP
;
A
#
# COMPACT_ATOMS: atom_id res chain seq x y z
N SER A 1 5.00 -14.39 17.69
CA SER A 1 5.41 -15.35 16.66
C SER A 1 4.77 -14.94 15.35
N TYR A 2 5.55 -14.42 14.39
CA TYR A 2 5.04 -14.06 13.07
C TYR A 2 4.70 -15.37 12.33
N GLY A 3 3.41 -15.70 12.24
CA GLY A 3 2.95 -16.91 11.55
C GLY A 3 3.44 -16.92 10.10
N GLU A 4 4.37 -17.85 9.82
CA GLU A 4 4.87 -18.36 8.53
C GLU A 4 4.50 -17.63 7.23
N LEU A 5 4.75 -16.33 7.08
CA LEU A 5 4.85 -15.78 5.72
C LEU A 5 6.19 -16.23 5.11
N LYS A 6 6.14 -17.36 4.42
CA LYS A 6 7.24 -17.90 3.63
C LYS A 6 7.38 -17.08 2.34
N VAL A 7 8.17 -15.99 2.42
CA VAL A 7 8.41 -15.02 1.33
C VAL A 7 8.86 -15.71 0.03
N TYR A 8 9.56 -16.84 0.13
CA TYR A 8 9.98 -17.63 -1.03
C TYR A 8 8.80 -18.14 -1.88
N TYR A 9 7.56 -18.18 -1.37
CA TYR A 9 6.37 -18.51 -2.16
C TYR A 9 6.02 -17.46 -3.22
N LEU A 10 6.48 -16.21 -3.05
CA LEU A 10 6.27 -15.14 -4.04
C LEU A 10 6.98 -15.42 -5.38
N PHE A 11 8.09 -16.15 -5.34
CA PHE A 11 8.91 -16.53 -6.50
C PHE A 11 9.24 -18.02 -6.52
N THR A 12 8.36 -18.86 -5.97
CA THR A 12 8.66 -20.28 -5.81
C THR A 12 8.94 -20.94 -7.16
N PRO A 13 10.03 -21.71 -7.30
CA PRO A 13 10.38 -22.37 -8.56
C PRO A 13 9.65 -23.71 -8.77
N SER A 14 8.88 -24.21 -7.78
CA SER A 14 8.30 -25.56 -7.84
C SER A 14 7.08 -25.66 -8.76
N HIS A 15 7.11 -26.65 -9.66
CA HIS A 15 6.05 -27.03 -10.60
C HIS A 15 5.38 -28.34 -10.17
N SER A 16 5.00 -28.45 -8.89
CA SER A 16 4.34 -29.67 -8.41
C SER A 16 2.93 -29.79 -8.98
N ALA A 17 2.44 -31.03 -9.16
CA ALA A 17 1.09 -31.31 -9.67
C ALA A 17 -0.04 -30.65 -8.84
N LEU A 18 0.23 -30.38 -7.56
CA LEU A 18 -0.68 -29.66 -6.65
C LEU A 18 -0.76 -28.15 -6.90
N LYS A 19 0.25 -27.57 -7.56
CA LYS A 19 0.41 -26.13 -7.83
C LYS A 19 0.64 -25.91 -9.33
N LYS A 20 -0.41 -26.12 -10.15
CA LYS A 20 -0.45 -26.08 -11.64
C LYS A 20 0.41 -24.98 -12.30
N GLY A 21 1.73 -25.08 -12.25
CA GLY A 21 2.65 -24.04 -12.74
C GLY A 21 2.48 -22.67 -12.08
N HIS A 22 2.45 -22.60 -10.75
CA HIS A 22 2.35 -21.34 -9.95
C HIS A 22 0.97 -20.66 -9.89
N SER A 23 -0.11 -21.44 -10.00
CA SER A 23 -1.51 -20.98 -10.01
C SER A 23 -2.06 -20.42 -8.67
N ASP A 24 -1.19 -19.93 -7.77
CA ASP A 24 -1.53 -19.38 -6.45
C ASP A 24 -1.34 -17.84 -6.41
N GLY A 25 -1.38 -17.18 -7.57
CA GLY A 25 -1.13 -15.74 -7.70
C GLY A 25 0.32 -15.37 -7.38
N SER A 26 1.27 -16.28 -7.59
CA SER A 26 2.70 -16.05 -7.42
C SER A 26 3.26 -15.24 -8.60
N LEU A 27 4.08 -14.22 -8.31
CA LEU A 27 4.82 -13.49 -9.35
C LEU A 27 5.82 -14.39 -10.09
N GLY A 28 6.21 -15.52 -9.50
CA GLY A 28 7.00 -16.56 -10.15
C GLY A 28 6.39 -17.04 -11.48
N SER A 29 5.06 -17.01 -11.61
CA SER A 29 4.36 -17.35 -12.86
C SER A 29 4.75 -16.46 -14.05
N LEU A 30 5.12 -15.20 -13.79
CA LEU A 30 5.45 -14.18 -14.79
C LEU A 30 6.92 -14.19 -15.22
N VAL A 31 7.78 -14.87 -14.45
CA VAL A 31 9.24 -14.94 -14.66
C VAL A 31 9.74 -16.38 -14.78
N CYS A 32 8.83 -17.33 -14.92
CA CYS A 32 9.15 -18.75 -14.88
C CYS A 32 10.01 -19.19 -16.07
N LEU A 33 11.13 -19.85 -15.77
CA LEU A 33 12.05 -20.40 -16.77
C LEU A 33 11.93 -21.92 -16.95
N SER A 34 11.01 -22.60 -16.26
CA SER A 34 10.83 -24.05 -16.37
C SER A 34 10.43 -24.47 -17.78
N ARG A 35 10.91 -25.64 -18.21
CA ARG A 35 10.57 -26.24 -19.52
C ARG A 35 9.19 -26.93 -19.49
N GLU A 36 8.74 -27.33 -18.31
CA GLU A 36 7.44 -27.99 -18.09
C GLU A 36 6.30 -26.99 -17.85
N ALA A 37 6.61 -25.69 -17.92
CA ALA A 37 5.63 -24.63 -17.77
C ALA A 37 4.59 -24.71 -18.88
N VAL A 38 3.34 -25.02 -18.52
CA VAL A 38 2.20 -25.03 -19.46
C VAL A 38 1.50 -23.66 -19.46
N VAL A 39 1.35 -23.05 -18.28
CA VAL A 39 0.58 -21.81 -18.09
C VAL A 39 1.51 -20.61 -17.82
N CYS A 40 2.49 -20.77 -16.94
CA CYS A 40 3.51 -19.76 -16.64
C CYS A 40 4.57 -19.61 -17.75
N GLY A 41 5.41 -18.58 -17.65
CA GLY A 41 6.49 -18.34 -18.59
C GLY A 41 7.33 -17.10 -18.27
N PRO A 42 8.41 -16.85 -19.04
CA PRO A 42 9.32 -15.73 -18.81
C PRO A 42 8.79 -14.43 -19.45
N TYR A 43 7.60 -14.01 -19.04
CA TYR A 43 6.89 -12.87 -19.61
C TYR A 43 7.55 -11.53 -19.28
N LEU A 44 8.01 -11.36 -18.04
CA LEU A 44 8.56 -10.11 -17.54
C LEU A 44 10.02 -10.25 -17.17
N ARG A 45 10.81 -9.25 -17.52
CA ARG A 45 12.18 -9.07 -17.04
C ARG A 45 12.44 -7.59 -16.81
N PRO A 46 12.90 -7.18 -15.61
CA PRO A 46 13.28 -5.80 -15.37
C PRO A 46 14.43 -5.40 -16.33
N ILE A 47 14.37 -4.20 -16.89
CA ILE A 47 15.45 -3.69 -17.76
C ILE A 47 16.78 -3.63 -17.00
N SER A 48 16.73 -3.33 -15.70
CA SER A 48 17.88 -3.24 -14.81
C SER A 48 18.22 -4.54 -14.08
N GLN A 49 17.74 -5.70 -14.55
CA GLN A 49 17.97 -6.99 -13.88
C GLN A 49 19.47 -7.24 -13.63
N SER A 50 20.33 -7.04 -14.63
CA SER A 50 21.77 -7.31 -14.53
C SER A 50 22.46 -6.46 -13.46
N ILE A 51 22.03 -5.22 -13.27
CA ILE A 51 22.53 -4.31 -12.24
C ILE A 51 22.18 -4.87 -10.87
N TYR A 52 20.90 -5.17 -10.65
CA TYR A 52 20.44 -5.66 -9.35
C TYR A 52 21.00 -7.03 -9.01
N GLU A 53 21.19 -7.92 -10.00
CA GLU A 53 21.80 -9.23 -9.81
C GLU A 53 23.26 -9.09 -9.33
N THR A 54 24.04 -8.24 -10.01
CA THR A 54 25.47 -8.03 -9.71
C THR A 54 25.69 -7.37 -8.34
N PHE A 55 24.86 -6.39 -7.98
CA PHE A 55 25.05 -5.58 -6.76
C PHE A 55 24.13 -5.99 -5.59
N SER A 56 23.31 -7.03 -5.75
CA SER A 56 22.34 -7.53 -4.76
C SER A 56 22.97 -7.71 -3.38
N SER A 57 24.07 -8.47 -3.31
CA SER A 57 24.75 -8.78 -2.05
C SER A 57 25.33 -7.53 -1.36
N LYS A 58 25.91 -6.59 -2.13
CA LYS A 58 26.57 -5.40 -1.59
C LYS A 58 25.59 -4.33 -1.08
N HIS A 59 24.37 -4.31 -1.59
CA HIS A 59 23.35 -3.29 -1.30
C HIS A 59 22.05 -3.89 -0.77
N ALA A 60 22.11 -5.09 -0.19
CA ALA A 60 20.95 -5.83 0.30
C ALA A 60 20.14 -5.03 1.34
N ASP A 61 20.82 -4.30 2.22
CA ASP A 61 20.22 -3.41 3.22
C ASP A 61 19.39 -2.29 2.58
N LYS A 62 19.92 -1.64 1.55
CA LYS A 62 19.23 -0.57 0.82
C LYS A 62 18.05 -1.10 0.03
N TYR A 63 18.22 -2.23 -0.66
CA TYR A 63 17.14 -2.86 -1.41
C TYR A 63 16.00 -3.32 -0.51
N LEU A 64 16.31 -3.87 0.67
CA LEU A 64 15.30 -4.23 1.66
C LEU A 64 14.52 -2.99 2.11
N SER A 65 15.21 -1.89 2.43
CA SER A 65 14.57 -0.63 2.79
C SER A 65 13.62 -0.15 1.69
N TRP A 66 14.09 -0.11 0.44
CA TRP A 66 13.26 0.30 -0.70
C TRP A 66 12.04 -0.60 -0.89
N ILE A 67 12.19 -1.92 -0.81
CA ILE A 67 11.07 -2.85 -0.94
C ILE A 67 10.00 -2.54 0.11
N VAL A 68 10.40 -2.35 1.37
CA VAL A 68 9.46 -2.07 2.47
C VAL A 68 8.71 -0.75 2.29
N TYR A 69 9.38 0.31 1.82
CA TYR A 69 8.76 1.62 1.66
C TYR A 69 8.04 1.83 0.33
N LEU A 70 8.40 1.09 -0.72
CA LEU A 70 7.84 1.23 -2.07
C LEU A 70 6.77 0.19 -2.39
N THR A 71 6.44 -0.72 -1.47
CA THR A 71 5.44 -1.79 -1.68
C THR A 71 4.12 -1.30 -2.28
N ALA A 72 3.52 -0.26 -1.70
CA ALA A 72 2.25 0.29 -2.15
C ALA A 72 2.38 0.86 -3.57
N THR A 73 3.43 1.65 -3.82
CA THR A 73 3.69 2.21 -5.15
C THR A 73 3.97 1.12 -6.20
N PHE A 74 4.64 0.04 -5.80
CA PHE A 74 4.91 -1.10 -6.65
C PHE A 74 3.61 -1.81 -7.03
N TYR A 75 2.70 -2.05 -6.08
CA TYR A 75 1.38 -2.61 -6.36
C TYR A 75 0.60 -1.77 -7.36
N ASP A 76 0.52 -0.46 -7.15
CA ASP A 76 -0.23 0.45 -8.01
C ASP A 76 0.34 0.50 -9.43
N LEU A 77 1.67 0.53 -9.56
CA LEU A 77 2.34 0.50 -10.88
C LEU A 77 2.16 -0.84 -11.57
N LEU A 78 2.23 -1.95 -10.82
CA LEU A 78 2.01 -3.29 -11.36
C LEU A 78 0.56 -3.45 -11.84
N LYS A 79 -0.40 -2.90 -11.09
CA LYS A 79 -1.82 -2.90 -11.48
C LYS A 79 -2.07 -2.07 -12.73
N LYS A 80 -1.51 -0.85 -12.80
CA LYS A 80 -1.56 -0.01 -13.99
C LYS A 80 -0.95 -0.68 -15.23
N LEU A 81 0.18 -1.37 -15.05
CA LEU A 81 0.80 -2.18 -16.11
C LEU A 81 -0.17 -3.27 -16.61
N TYR A 82 -0.78 -4.01 -15.69
CA TYR A 82 -1.77 -5.03 -16.03
C TYR A 82 -2.96 -4.44 -16.78
N ASP A 83 -3.58 -3.36 -16.27
CA ASP A 83 -4.77 -2.77 -16.88
C ASP A 83 -4.48 -2.18 -18.28
N GLU A 84 -3.31 -1.55 -18.46
CA GLU A 84 -2.87 -1.04 -19.77
C GLU A 84 -2.55 -2.17 -20.75
N CYS A 85 -1.93 -3.26 -20.27
CA CYS A 85 -1.67 -4.42 -21.11
C CYS A 85 -2.96 -5.15 -21.49
N ASN A 86 -3.86 -5.33 -20.52
CA ASN A 86 -5.13 -6.01 -20.74
C ASN A 86 -6.01 -5.21 -21.72
N SER A 87 -6.11 -3.89 -21.57
CA SER A 87 -6.89 -3.06 -22.52
C SER A 87 -6.34 -3.10 -23.96
N LYS A 88 -5.02 -3.09 -24.15
CA LYS A 88 -4.40 -3.08 -25.48
C LYS A 88 -4.21 -4.46 -26.11
N CYS A 89 -4.08 -5.52 -25.30
CA CYS A 89 -3.70 -6.84 -25.77
C CYS A 89 -4.58 -8.00 -25.28
N GLY A 90 -5.08 -7.93 -24.05
CA GLY A 90 -5.85 -9.02 -23.42
C GLY A 90 -7.36 -8.95 -23.66
N ALA A 91 -7.90 -7.76 -23.90
CA ALA A 91 -9.33 -7.53 -24.00
C ALA A 91 -9.91 -8.11 -25.30
N ARG A 92 -11.14 -8.65 -25.20
CA ARG A 92 -11.94 -9.10 -26.33
C ARG A 92 -12.16 -7.94 -27.29
N GLY A 93 -11.64 -8.05 -28.51
CA GLY A 93 -11.71 -6.99 -29.53
C GLY A 93 -10.37 -6.31 -29.85
N SER A 94 -9.33 -6.49 -29.02
CA SER A 94 -7.99 -6.02 -29.38
C SER A 94 -7.45 -6.78 -30.59
N ASN A 95 -6.67 -6.11 -31.45
CA ASN A 95 -6.07 -6.73 -32.63
C ASN A 95 -5.23 -7.97 -32.28
N CYS A 96 -4.54 -7.92 -31.14
CA CYS A 96 -3.71 -9.01 -30.66
C CYS A 96 -4.50 -10.13 -29.98
N HIS A 97 -5.74 -9.90 -29.53
CA HIS A 97 -6.65 -10.94 -29.02
C HIS A 97 -7.45 -11.61 -30.17
N VAL A 98 -8.05 -10.83 -31.08
CA VAL A 98 -8.90 -11.36 -32.16
C VAL A 98 -8.09 -12.18 -33.16
N LYS A 99 -6.88 -11.72 -33.49
CA LYS A 99 -5.94 -12.43 -34.37
C LYS A 99 -4.91 -13.23 -33.57
N ALA A 100 -5.13 -13.42 -32.26
CA ALA A 100 -4.20 -14.15 -31.39
C ALA A 100 -4.02 -15.58 -31.84
N CYS A 101 -5.10 -16.24 -32.27
CA CYS A 101 -5.07 -17.67 -32.52
C CYS A 101 -6.09 -18.06 -33.58
N ILE A 102 -5.83 -19.20 -34.23
CA ILE A 102 -6.75 -19.79 -35.20
C ILE A 102 -8.00 -20.34 -34.50
N LYS A 103 -9.13 -20.35 -35.22
CA LYS A 103 -10.33 -21.08 -34.78
C LYS A 103 -9.97 -22.57 -34.67
N GLY A 104 -10.27 -23.21 -33.54
CA GLY A 104 -9.89 -24.60 -33.30
C GLY A 104 -8.57 -24.80 -32.54
N CYS A 105 -7.92 -23.73 -32.05
CA CYS A 105 -6.72 -23.89 -31.22
C CYS A 105 -7.01 -24.80 -30.01
N PRO A 106 -6.15 -25.79 -29.69
CA PRO A 106 -6.32 -26.68 -28.54
C PRO A 106 -6.62 -25.93 -27.24
N THR A 107 -5.90 -24.84 -26.97
CA THR A 107 -6.09 -23.98 -25.79
C THR A 107 -7.44 -23.26 -25.72
N THR A 108 -8.13 -23.08 -26.86
CA THR A 108 -9.44 -22.42 -26.92
C THR A 108 -10.61 -23.39 -27.08
N THR A 109 -10.34 -24.59 -27.60
CA THR A 109 -11.36 -25.52 -28.09
C THR A 109 -11.46 -26.77 -27.23
N ILE A 110 -10.34 -27.21 -26.64
CA ILE A 110 -10.30 -28.39 -25.79
C ILE A 110 -10.41 -27.91 -24.33
N ALA A 111 -11.44 -28.40 -23.62
CA ALA A 111 -11.56 -28.25 -22.18
C ALA A 111 -10.58 -29.20 -21.46
N GLN A 112 -9.29 -29.08 -21.77
CA GLN A 112 -8.22 -29.75 -21.03
C GLN A 112 -7.61 -28.75 -20.06
N ASP A 113 -7.50 -29.18 -18.81
CA ASP A 113 -6.92 -28.41 -17.72
C ASP A 113 -5.66 -29.14 -17.22
N PRO A 114 -4.44 -28.62 -17.49
CA PRO A 114 -4.14 -27.37 -18.19
C PRO A 114 -4.15 -27.51 -19.72
N PRO A 115 -4.53 -26.45 -20.46
CA PRO A 115 -4.53 -26.44 -21.92
C PRO A 115 -3.10 -26.53 -22.40
N ARG A 116 -2.79 -27.55 -23.21
CA ARG A 116 -1.40 -27.94 -23.39
C ARG A 116 -0.64 -26.92 -24.23
N TYR A 117 -0.99 -26.69 -25.50
CA TYR A 117 -0.14 -25.89 -26.40
C TYR A 117 -0.94 -25.07 -27.42
N HIS A 118 -0.41 -23.90 -27.79
CA HIS A 118 -0.94 -23.10 -28.89
C HIS A 118 -0.49 -23.64 -30.24
N ASP A 119 -1.34 -23.46 -31.25
CA ASP A 119 -0.99 -23.82 -32.63
C ASP A 119 0.18 -22.96 -33.16
N ALA A 120 0.98 -23.54 -34.06
CA ALA A 120 2.11 -22.85 -34.70
C ALA A 120 1.70 -21.58 -35.46
N LYS A 121 0.46 -21.49 -35.95
CA LYS A 121 -0.09 -20.32 -36.64
C LYS A 121 -0.59 -19.22 -35.72
N CYS A 122 -0.72 -19.47 -34.42
CA CYS A 122 -1.15 -18.44 -33.48
C CYS A 122 -0.12 -17.30 -33.39
N LYS A 123 -0.55 -16.08 -33.09
CA LYS A 123 0.31 -14.92 -32.90
C LYS A 123 0.80 -14.89 -31.45
N SER A 124 2.12 -14.90 -31.27
CA SER A 124 2.72 -14.81 -29.94
C SER A 124 2.63 -13.39 -29.36
N ILE A 125 2.82 -13.28 -28.04
CA ILE A 125 2.92 -12.00 -27.32
C ILE A 125 4.04 -11.11 -27.87
N VAL A 126 5.13 -11.73 -28.33
CA VAL A 126 6.32 -11.07 -28.91
C VAL A 126 5.96 -10.36 -30.22
N LYS A 127 5.09 -10.96 -31.03
CA LYS A 127 4.64 -10.40 -32.31
C LYS A 127 3.59 -9.30 -32.14
N CYS A 128 3.13 -9.01 -30.92
CA CYS A 128 2.16 -7.94 -30.70
C CYS A 128 2.87 -6.59 -30.57
N ASN A 129 2.52 -5.63 -31.44
CA ASN A 129 3.16 -4.32 -31.45
C ASN A 129 2.88 -3.49 -30.18
N ALA A 130 1.82 -3.80 -29.43
CA ALA A 130 1.44 -3.05 -28.24
C ALA A 130 2.11 -3.56 -26.96
N THR A 131 2.61 -4.79 -26.91
CA THR A 131 3.09 -5.42 -25.67
C THR A 131 4.40 -4.82 -25.23
N LEU A 132 5.44 -4.90 -26.06
CA LEU A 132 6.78 -4.43 -25.72
C LEU A 132 6.83 -2.95 -25.33
N PRO A 133 6.18 -2.01 -26.06
CA PRO A 133 6.14 -0.61 -25.64
C PRO A 133 5.44 -0.41 -24.30
N THR A 134 4.38 -1.17 -24.04
CA THR A 134 3.67 -1.11 -22.75
C THR A 134 4.56 -1.64 -21.63
N LEU A 135 5.25 -2.77 -21.81
CA LEU A 135 6.19 -3.29 -20.82
C LEU A 135 7.33 -2.29 -20.54
N ALA A 136 7.93 -1.73 -21.61
CA ALA A 136 9.07 -0.82 -21.51
C ALA A 136 8.70 0.47 -20.76
N LYS A 137 7.48 0.98 -20.95
CA LYS A 137 6.95 2.13 -20.21
C LYS A 137 6.98 1.94 -18.69
N TYR A 138 6.77 0.71 -18.21
CA TYR A 138 6.82 0.36 -16.79
C TYR A 138 8.16 -0.26 -16.37
N GLY A 139 9.20 -0.18 -17.20
CA GLY A 139 10.56 -0.65 -16.85
C GLY A 139 10.80 -2.15 -17.08
N PHE A 140 9.93 -2.83 -17.83
CA PHE A 140 10.05 -4.25 -18.14
C PHE A 140 10.32 -4.49 -19.63
N VAL A 141 10.95 -5.62 -19.91
CA VAL A 141 11.04 -6.21 -21.24
C VAL A 141 10.53 -7.65 -21.19
N LEU A 142 10.35 -8.25 -22.35
CA LEU A 142 10.08 -9.68 -22.44
C LEU A 142 11.31 -10.44 -21.93
N GLY A 143 11.11 -11.40 -21.02
CA GLY A 143 12.22 -12.10 -20.38
C GLY A 143 12.97 -13.02 -21.33
N ASP A 144 12.23 -13.83 -22.08
CA ASP A 144 12.79 -14.66 -23.14
C ASP A 144 11.89 -14.63 -24.39
N PRO A 145 12.15 -13.71 -25.33
CA PRO A 145 11.36 -13.56 -26.54
C PRO A 145 11.37 -14.82 -27.42
N GLU A 146 12.49 -15.54 -27.49
CA GLU A 146 12.60 -16.73 -28.35
C GLU A 146 11.69 -17.84 -27.86
N ARG A 147 11.68 -18.07 -26.54
CA ARG A 147 10.78 -19.05 -25.90
C ARG A 147 9.33 -18.64 -26.01
N LEU A 148 9.00 -17.37 -25.73
CA LEU A 148 7.63 -16.88 -25.81
C LEU A 148 7.08 -16.89 -27.24
N ASN A 149 7.94 -16.72 -28.25
CA ASN A 149 7.54 -16.81 -29.65
C ASN A 149 7.26 -18.26 -30.08
N GLY A 150 7.90 -19.23 -29.44
CA GLY A 150 7.75 -20.65 -29.74
C GLY A 150 8.48 -21.09 -31.02
N ASP A 151 9.58 -20.40 -31.39
CA ASP A 151 10.34 -20.70 -32.61
C ASP A 151 11.12 -22.02 -32.53
N ARG A 152 11.39 -22.53 -31.31
CA ARG A 152 12.10 -23.81 -31.09
C ARG A 152 11.13 -24.93 -30.64
N PRO A 153 10.45 -24.84 -29.48
CA PRO A 153 9.31 -25.71 -29.16
C PRO A 153 7.96 -24.99 -29.26
N SER A 154 7.02 -25.55 -30.02
CA SER A 154 5.63 -25.06 -30.13
C SER A 154 4.92 -24.98 -28.78
N HIS A 155 5.32 -25.80 -27.82
CA HIS A 155 4.74 -25.85 -26.48
C HIS A 155 5.03 -24.65 -25.58
N THR A 156 6.07 -23.87 -25.89
CA THR A 156 6.47 -22.70 -25.10
C THR A 156 5.83 -21.40 -25.57
N LYS A 157 5.09 -21.46 -26.69
CA LYS A 157 4.45 -20.30 -27.28
C LYS A 157 3.40 -19.72 -26.36
N ARG A 158 3.42 -18.39 -26.20
CA ARG A 158 2.46 -17.65 -25.38
C ARG A 158 1.81 -16.52 -26.15
N THR A 159 0.52 -16.33 -25.93
CA THR A 159 -0.28 -15.24 -26.47
C THR A 159 -0.47 -14.16 -25.41
N CYS A 160 -0.95 -12.98 -25.82
CA CYS A 160 -1.33 -11.94 -24.87
C CYS A 160 -2.44 -12.36 -23.92
N ARG A 161 -3.35 -13.22 -24.38
CA ARG A 161 -4.44 -13.73 -23.54
C ARG A 161 -3.89 -14.55 -22.38
N ASP A 162 -2.92 -15.43 -22.66
CA ASP A 162 -2.30 -16.25 -21.60
C ASP A 162 -1.58 -15.37 -20.59
N PHE A 163 -0.81 -14.38 -21.08
CA PHE A 163 -0.13 -13.42 -20.22
C PHE A 163 -1.11 -12.66 -19.32
N CYS A 164 -2.16 -12.07 -19.89
CA CYS A 164 -3.14 -11.31 -19.12
C CYS A 164 -3.91 -12.21 -18.14
N ASN A 165 -4.22 -13.45 -18.49
CA ASN A 165 -4.86 -14.39 -17.56
C ASN A 165 -3.96 -14.69 -16.35
N VAL A 166 -2.70 -15.08 -16.61
CA VAL A 166 -1.73 -15.37 -15.53
C VAL A 166 -1.45 -14.12 -14.69
N PHE A 167 -1.39 -12.95 -15.32
CA PHE A 167 -1.16 -11.71 -14.60
C PHE A 167 -2.38 -11.30 -13.76
N ALA A 168 -3.61 -11.65 -14.17
CA ALA A 168 -4.80 -11.40 -13.37
C ALA A 168 -4.78 -12.18 -12.04
N GLU A 169 -4.26 -13.41 -12.04
CA GLU A 169 -4.15 -14.27 -10.85
C GLU A 169 -3.28 -13.61 -9.76
N ALA A 170 -2.28 -12.81 -10.14
CA ALA A 170 -1.41 -12.10 -9.19
C ALA A 170 -2.17 -11.05 -8.35
N PHE A 171 -3.37 -10.63 -8.76
CA PHE A 171 -4.19 -9.64 -8.05
C PHE A 171 -5.39 -10.25 -7.31
N GLU A 172 -5.54 -11.57 -7.31
CA GLU A 172 -6.60 -12.22 -6.55
C GLU A 172 -6.40 -12.05 -5.04
N LYS A 173 -7.50 -12.02 -4.28
CA LYS A 173 -7.50 -11.72 -2.84
C LYS A 173 -6.63 -12.68 -2.01
N ASP A 174 -6.50 -13.92 -2.46
CA ASP A 174 -5.73 -14.97 -1.80
C ASP A 174 -4.29 -15.12 -2.34
N SER A 175 -3.88 -14.26 -3.28
CA SER A 175 -2.56 -14.29 -3.88
C SER A 175 -1.45 -14.11 -2.84
N HIS A 176 -0.30 -14.75 -3.10
CA HIS A 176 0.90 -14.59 -2.27
C HIS A 176 1.38 -13.13 -2.21
N LEU A 177 1.13 -12.36 -3.26
CA LEU A 177 1.46 -10.94 -3.33
C LEU A 177 0.64 -10.10 -2.35
N VAL A 178 -0.67 -10.30 -2.27
CA VAL A 178 -1.53 -9.58 -1.30
C VAL A 178 -1.16 -9.96 0.15
N LYS A 179 -0.89 -11.25 0.39
CA LYS A 179 -0.41 -11.73 1.72
C LYS A 179 0.93 -11.11 2.11
N PHE A 180 1.84 -10.94 1.14
CA PHE A 180 3.12 -10.28 1.36
C PHE A 180 2.97 -8.82 1.75
N PHE A 181 2.11 -8.06 1.08
CA PHE A 181 1.85 -6.67 1.48
C PHE A 181 1.23 -6.54 2.86
N LYS A 182 0.25 -7.39 3.18
CA LYS A 182 -0.33 -7.41 4.54
C LYS A 182 0.72 -7.70 5.62
N ALA A 183 1.70 -8.55 5.32
CA ALA A 183 2.79 -8.81 6.25
C ALA A 183 3.73 -7.61 6.41
N ILE A 184 4.00 -6.87 5.34
CA ILE A 184 4.81 -5.64 5.39
C ILE A 184 4.08 -4.54 6.18
N ASP A 185 2.77 -4.37 5.97
CA ASP A 185 1.97 -3.42 6.75
C ASP A 185 1.98 -3.76 8.24
N ASN A 186 1.84 -5.05 8.58
CA ASN A 186 1.93 -5.52 9.97
C ASN A 186 3.33 -5.28 10.56
N PHE A 187 4.39 -5.51 9.79
CA PHE A 187 5.76 -5.24 10.22
C PHE A 187 6.00 -3.75 10.48
N MET A 188 5.56 -2.89 9.55
CA MET A 188 5.64 -1.44 9.69
C MET A 188 4.83 -0.93 10.88
N PHE A 189 3.64 -1.48 11.10
CA PHE A 189 2.82 -1.17 12.26
C PHE A 189 3.51 -1.60 13.55
N ALA A 190 4.04 -2.82 13.62
CA ALA A 190 4.73 -3.32 14.81
C ALA A 190 5.94 -2.46 15.21
N ILE A 191 6.73 -1.99 14.23
CA ILE A 191 7.85 -1.07 14.48
C ILE A 191 7.35 0.30 14.98
N ARG A 192 6.24 0.80 14.43
CA ARG A 192 5.69 2.13 14.77
C ARG A 192 4.82 2.13 16.02
N ALA A 193 4.28 0.99 16.43
CA ALA A 193 3.40 0.82 17.58
C ALA A 193 3.92 1.50 18.85
N PRO A 194 5.17 1.28 19.32
CA PRO A 194 5.65 1.94 20.54
C PRO A 194 5.63 3.47 20.43
N PHE A 195 6.01 4.03 19.28
CA PHE A 195 5.98 5.48 19.06
C PHE A 195 4.56 6.04 19.00
N LEU A 196 3.63 5.32 18.38
CA LEU A 196 2.21 5.68 18.35
C LEU A 196 1.63 5.74 19.76
N TRP A 197 1.86 4.70 20.58
CA TRP A 197 1.38 4.67 21.96
C TRP A 197 2.01 5.74 22.85
N MET A 198 3.32 5.98 22.69
CA MET A 198 4.00 7.08 23.39
C MET A 198 3.40 8.44 23.02
N THR A 199 3.11 8.66 21.74
CA THR A 199 2.46 9.89 21.27
C THR A 199 1.08 10.01 21.91
N VAL A 200 0.22 8.99 21.78
CA VAL A 200 -1.13 8.99 22.37
C VAL A 200 -1.08 9.25 23.89
N ALA A 201 -0.13 8.66 24.62
CA ALA A 201 0.06 8.89 26.05
C ALA A 201 0.47 10.33 26.38
N LEU A 202 1.36 10.93 25.57
CA LEU A 202 1.75 12.33 25.74
C LEU A 202 0.58 13.30 25.47
N TRP A 203 -0.20 13.03 24.44
CA TRP A 203 -1.39 13.83 24.13
C TRP A 203 -2.47 13.70 25.21
N SER A 204 -2.72 12.48 25.72
CA SER A 204 -3.68 12.26 26.80
C SER A 204 -3.24 12.91 28.11
N LEU A 205 -1.95 12.83 28.45
CA LEU A 205 -1.39 13.49 29.63
C LEU A 205 -1.46 15.02 29.52
N SER A 206 -1.17 15.58 28.35
CA SER A 206 -1.29 17.01 28.08
C SER A 206 -2.75 17.49 28.23
N LEU A 207 -3.70 16.76 27.64
CA LEU A 207 -5.12 17.07 27.75
C LEU A 207 -5.62 16.96 29.20
N PHE A 208 -5.20 15.91 29.92
CA PHE A 208 -5.50 15.75 31.34
C PHE A 208 -4.96 16.92 32.18
N TYR A 209 -3.71 17.34 31.94
CA TYR A 209 -3.11 18.50 32.62
C TYR A 209 -3.92 19.78 32.39
N LEU A 210 -4.34 20.04 31.15
CA LEU A 210 -5.18 21.20 30.83
C LEU A 210 -6.52 21.15 31.57
N ILE A 211 -7.18 19.99 31.64
CA ILE A 211 -8.42 19.82 32.42
C ILE A 211 -8.17 20.11 33.90
N CYS A 212 -7.12 19.55 34.50
CA CYS A 212 -6.79 19.78 35.91
C CYS A 212 -6.54 21.27 36.20
N VAL A 213 -5.85 21.99 35.32
CA VAL A 213 -5.63 23.43 35.47
C VAL A 213 -6.95 24.20 35.33
N MET A 214 -7.80 23.85 34.36
CA MET A 214 -9.10 24.52 34.17
C MET A 214 -10.05 24.29 35.35
N VAL A 215 -10.16 23.05 35.83
CA VAL A 215 -10.97 22.71 37.01
C VAL A 215 -10.40 23.36 38.26
N GLY A 216 -9.09 23.26 38.50
CA GLY A 216 -8.45 23.91 39.64
C GLY A 216 -8.64 25.42 39.64
N ARG A 217 -8.57 26.08 38.47
CA ARG A 217 -8.85 27.52 38.34
C ARG A 217 -10.33 27.83 38.59
N LEU A 218 -11.26 27.01 38.10
CA LEU A 218 -12.70 27.17 38.33
C LEU A 218 -13.06 26.95 39.80
N ASP A 219 -12.52 25.92 40.46
CA ASP A 219 -12.71 25.64 41.88
C ASP A 219 -12.12 26.75 42.75
N VAL A 220 -10.93 27.25 42.43
CA VAL A 220 -10.35 28.42 43.12
C VAL A 220 -11.24 29.65 42.93
N LEU A 221 -11.78 29.89 41.73
CA LEU A 221 -12.73 30.97 41.49
C LEU A 221 -14.05 30.76 42.25
N HIS A 222 -14.54 29.53 42.33
CA HIS A 222 -15.80 29.18 42.98
C HIS A 222 -15.69 29.30 44.51
N ILE A 223 -14.65 28.70 45.11
CA ILE A 223 -14.30 28.82 46.53
C ILE A 223 -14.03 30.28 46.88
N ARG A 224 -13.28 31.02 46.04
CA ARG A 224 -13.05 32.46 46.27
C ARG A 224 -14.33 33.27 46.10
N SER A 225 -15.30 32.88 45.29
CA SER A 225 -16.60 33.55 45.22
C SER A 225 -17.41 33.37 46.50
N HIS A 226 -17.35 32.18 47.11
CA HIS A 226 -17.98 31.90 48.40
C HIS A 226 -17.24 32.54 49.59
N LEU A 227 -15.90 32.63 49.52
CA LEU A 227 -15.06 33.32 50.50
C LEU A 227 -14.98 34.83 50.29
N ARG A 228 -15.36 35.35 49.11
CA ARG A 228 -15.51 36.79 48.85
C ARG A 228 -16.85 37.26 49.42
N ILE A 229 -16.87 37.15 50.73
CA ILE A 229 -17.55 37.95 51.73
C ILE A 229 -19.06 38.14 51.53
N PRO A 230 -19.90 37.55 52.40
CA PRO A 230 -21.25 38.04 52.66
C PRO A 230 -21.25 39.42 53.38
N SER A 231 -20.25 40.28 53.13
CA SER A 231 -20.20 41.65 53.68
C SER A 231 -20.74 42.69 52.73
N SER A 232 -21.01 42.34 51.46
CA SER A 232 -21.62 43.30 50.52
C SER A 232 -22.97 43.82 51.02
N HIS A 233 -23.71 43.03 51.81
CA HIS A 233 -24.98 43.44 52.42
C HIS A 233 -24.84 44.02 53.84
N LYS A 234 -23.62 44.12 54.38
CA LYS A 234 -23.36 44.73 55.70
C LYS A 234 -22.81 46.16 55.62
N ILE A 235 -22.62 46.70 54.42
CA ILE A 235 -22.38 48.13 54.26
C ILE A 235 -23.74 48.82 54.41
N THR A 236 -24.08 49.19 55.64
CA THR A 236 -25.21 50.08 55.89
C THR A 236 -24.94 51.39 55.13
N PRO A 237 -25.88 51.91 54.31
CA PRO A 237 -25.68 53.14 53.55
C PRO A 237 -25.33 54.35 54.43
N GLN A 238 -25.64 54.26 55.73
CA GLN A 238 -25.23 55.22 56.75
C GLN A 238 -23.71 55.35 56.91
N SER A 239 -22.95 54.27 56.76
CA SER A 239 -21.48 54.31 56.85
C SER A 239 -20.83 55.06 55.67
N LEU A 240 -21.43 54.98 54.49
CA LEU A 240 -21.01 55.74 53.30
C LEU A 240 -21.36 57.25 53.43
N LEU A 241 -22.52 57.57 53.99
CA LEU A 241 -22.90 58.96 54.28
C LEU A 241 -22.05 59.60 55.38
N ALA A 242 -21.68 58.84 56.41
CA ALA A 242 -20.78 59.31 57.47
C ALA A 242 -19.38 59.63 56.92
N ALA A 243 -18.83 58.77 56.05
CA ALA A 243 -17.54 59.03 55.40
C ALA A 243 -17.58 60.27 54.48
N ALA A 244 -18.68 60.47 53.74
CA ALA A 244 -18.89 61.68 52.93
C ALA A 244 -19.01 62.96 53.78
N GLN A 245 -19.64 62.87 54.96
CA GLN A 245 -19.70 63.99 55.92
C GLN A 245 -18.33 64.30 56.55
N VAL A 246 -17.54 63.28 56.89
CA VAL A 246 -16.18 63.48 57.45
C VAL A 246 -15.24 64.11 56.42
N GLY A 247 -15.30 63.67 55.15
CA GLY A 247 -14.55 64.32 54.06
C GLY A 247 -14.99 65.77 53.80
N ARG A 248 -16.27 66.09 54.03
CA ARG A 248 -16.81 67.46 53.94
C ARG A 248 -16.38 68.33 55.13
N LEU A 249 -16.33 67.79 56.35
CA LEU A 249 -15.85 68.50 57.54
C LEU A 249 -14.35 68.81 57.46
N ALA A 250 -13.52 67.87 57.00
CA ALA A 250 -12.08 68.09 56.78
C ALA A 250 -11.78 69.14 55.70
N LYS A 251 -12.74 69.43 54.81
CA LYS A 251 -12.62 70.46 53.78
C LYS A 251 -12.99 71.87 54.28
N ILE A 252 -13.70 71.97 55.40
CA ILE A 252 -14.12 73.26 55.99
C ILE A 252 -13.05 73.79 56.97
N SER A 253 -12.21 72.91 57.54
CA SER A 253 -11.10 73.31 58.43
C SER A 253 -9.92 73.99 57.72
N TYR A 254 -9.94 74.13 56.39
CA TYR A 254 -8.91 74.85 55.63
C TYR A 254 -9.19 76.35 55.46
N LEU A 255 -10.28 76.85 56.07
CA LEU A 255 -10.60 78.27 56.11
C LEU A 255 -10.77 78.72 57.57
N GLN A 256 -9.66 78.98 58.25
CA GLN A 256 -9.35 80.26 58.93
C GLN A 256 -8.30 80.10 60.04
N PRO A 257 -7.53 81.18 60.34
CA PRO A 257 -7.36 82.43 59.59
C PRO A 257 -6.15 82.42 58.65
#